data_AF-A0A6L4ZKU4-F1
#
_entry.id   AF-A0A6L4ZKU4-F1
#
_cell.length_a   1.000
_cell.length_b   1.000
_cell.length_c   1.000
_cell.angle_alpha   90.00
_cell.angle_beta   90.00
_cell.angle_gamma   90.00
#
_symmetry.space_group_name_H-M   'P 1'
#
loop_
_entity.id
_entity.type
_entity.pdbx_description
1 polymer ?
#
loop_
_entity_poly.entity_id
_entity_poly.type
_entity_poly.pdbx_seq_one_letter_code
_entity_poly.pdbx_strand_id
1 'polypeptide(L)'
;MGLELEKCREELEKLYSPNPRGRKSYDPVCMLRAMLLMVILKYSKITEFAKKLREKPKLAQIAGFEANQTPAVSTFYLFIDRLEDGEYKKNQTNQVKLSSLRKGKQRRNLKEEKANREKGKKQVLEQADTITENLKNELIAQENEPRPQDYLYRLENLLMKLAVIPSAQKGLLGNLKKLIISGDGSALVLRFINNAQVRKS
;
A
#
# COMPACT_ATOMS: atom_id res chain seq x y z
N MET A 1 -8.57 22.93 6.62
CA MET A 1 -8.28 22.05 5.47
C MET A 1 -9.07 20.76 5.66
N GLY A 2 -10.26 20.65 5.07
CA GLY A 2 -11.03 19.39 5.13
C GLY A 2 -10.50 18.40 4.10
N LEU A 3 -10.15 17.18 4.53
CA LEU A 3 -9.89 16.08 3.59
C LEU A 3 -11.25 15.55 3.09
N GLU A 4 -11.50 15.71 1.79
CA GLU A 4 -12.68 15.16 1.13
C GLU A 4 -12.42 13.70 0.72
N LEU A 5 -12.56 12.79 1.69
CA LEU A 5 -12.29 11.35 1.49
C LEU A 5 -13.21 10.69 0.47
N GLU A 6 -14.37 11.29 0.20
CA GLU A 6 -15.38 10.79 -0.73
C GLU A 6 -14.85 10.67 -2.16
N LYS A 7 -13.87 11.50 -2.53
CA LYS A 7 -13.21 11.47 -3.85
C LYS A 7 -12.51 10.13 -4.15
N CYS A 8 -12.27 9.32 -3.13
CA CYS A 8 -11.64 8.01 -3.26
C CYS A 8 -12.63 6.85 -3.16
N ARG A 9 -13.94 7.11 -3.08
CA ARG A 9 -14.97 6.07 -2.95
C ARG A 9 -14.86 5.03 -4.05
N GLU A 10 -14.79 5.47 -5.30
CA GLU A 10 -14.74 4.55 -6.45
C GLU A 10 -13.53 3.60 -6.40
N GLU A 11 -12.34 4.08 -6.03
CA GLU A 11 -11.16 3.22 -5.87
C GLU A 11 -11.32 2.23 -4.72
N LEU A 12 -11.90 2.70 -3.62
CA LEU A 12 -12.05 1.92 -2.41
C LEU A 12 -13.13 0.84 -2.54
N GLU A 13 -14.21 1.12 -3.27
CA GLU A 13 -15.30 0.16 -3.52
C GLU A 13 -14.86 -0.98 -4.44
N LYS A 14 -13.96 -0.72 -5.40
CA LYS A 14 -13.34 -1.76 -6.24
C LYS A 14 -12.61 -2.84 -5.45
N LEU A 15 -12.20 -2.57 -4.20
CA LEU A 15 -11.54 -3.55 -3.33
C LEU A 15 -12.52 -4.58 -2.74
N TYR A 16 -13.83 -4.38 -2.93
CA TYR A 16 -14.89 -5.19 -2.35
C TYR A 16 -15.64 -5.96 -3.44
N SER A 17 -16.26 -7.06 -3.03
CA SER A 17 -17.09 -7.84 -3.95
C SER A 17 -18.32 -7.03 -4.37
N PRO A 18 -18.62 -6.92 -5.68
CA PRO A 18 -19.85 -6.26 -6.15
C PRO A 18 -21.11 -7.05 -5.76
N ASN A 19 -20.96 -8.35 -5.48
CA ASN A 19 -22.03 -9.21 -4.99
C ASN A 19 -21.77 -9.53 -3.51
N PRO A 20 -22.35 -8.76 -2.56
CA PRO A 20 -22.15 -9.00 -1.15
C PRO A 20 -22.85 -10.30 -0.75
N ARG A 21 -22.07 -11.28 -0.29
CA ARG A 21 -22.58 -12.48 0.37
C ARG A 21 -22.18 -12.43 1.83
N GLY A 22 -23.11 -12.69 2.73
CA GLY A 22 -22.89 -12.63 4.18
C GLY A 22 -23.09 -11.23 4.78
N ARG A 23 -22.40 -10.96 5.90
CA ARG A 23 -22.55 -9.69 6.63
C ARG A 23 -22.08 -8.51 5.78
N LYS A 24 -22.90 -7.46 5.72
CA LYS A 24 -22.55 -6.18 5.08
C LYS A 24 -21.22 -5.65 5.65
N SER A 25 -20.29 -5.32 4.76
CA SER A 25 -19.04 -4.67 5.15
C SER A 25 -19.28 -3.22 5.56
N TYR A 26 -18.41 -2.70 6.42
CA TYR A 26 -18.38 -1.27 6.71
C TYR A 26 -18.00 -0.47 5.46
N ASP A 27 -18.52 0.76 5.37
CA ASP A 27 -18.17 1.70 4.30
C ASP A 27 -16.64 1.89 4.27
N PRO A 28 -15.98 1.61 3.14
CA PRO A 28 -14.54 1.71 3.07
C PRO A 28 -14.02 3.15 3.25
N VAL A 29 -14.83 4.18 2.93
CA VAL A 29 -14.47 5.58 3.21
C VAL A 29 -14.40 5.83 4.72
N CYS A 30 -15.36 5.29 5.49
CA CYS A 30 -15.32 5.36 6.95
C CYS A 30 -14.15 4.54 7.53
N MET A 31 -13.81 3.39 6.95
CA MET A 31 -12.62 2.63 7.34
C MET A 31 -11.33 3.42 7.10
N LEU A 32 -11.18 4.07 5.95
CA LEU A 32 -10.05 4.95 5.66
C LEU A 32 -10.00 6.13 6.64
N ARG A 33 -11.14 6.78 6.89
CA ARG A 33 -11.26 7.88 7.88
C ARG A 33 -10.79 7.44 9.26
N ALA A 34 -11.23 6.26 9.70
CA ALA A 34 -10.85 5.70 10.99
C ALA A 34 -9.33 5.42 11.06
N MET A 35 -8.73 4.88 10.00
CA MET A 35 -7.28 4.66 9.93
C MET A 35 -6.50 5.98 9.99
N LEU A 36 -6.95 7.02 9.30
CA LEU A 36 -6.33 8.36 9.37
C LEU A 36 -6.47 8.96 10.77
N LEU A 37 -7.64 8.82 11.41
CA LEU A 37 -7.84 9.27 12.79
C LEU A 37 -6.94 8.54 13.77
N MET A 38 -6.71 7.24 13.57
CA MET A 38 -5.76 6.46 14.38
C MET A 38 -4.36 7.11 14.35
N VAL A 39 -3.89 7.49 13.16
CA VAL A 39 -2.59 8.14 12.96
C VAL A 39 -2.56 9.55 13.56
N ILE A 40 -3.59 10.37 13.30
CA ILE A 40 -3.70 11.75 13.79
C ILE A 40 -3.71 11.78 15.33
N LEU A 41 -4.43 10.85 15.96
CA LEU A 41 -4.52 10.70 17.40
C LEU A 41 -3.35 9.92 18.02
N LYS A 42 -2.36 9.52 17.20
CA LYS A 42 -1.11 8.86 17.60
C LYS A 42 -1.32 7.51 18.31
N TYR A 43 -2.36 6.78 17.94
CA TYR A 43 -2.51 5.39 18.40
C TYR A 43 -1.57 4.47 17.61
N SER A 44 -0.68 3.76 18.31
CA SER A 44 0.29 2.86 17.69
C SER A 44 -0.27 1.47 17.39
N LYS A 45 -1.32 1.04 18.11
CA LYS A 45 -1.94 -0.28 17.96
C LYS A 45 -3.39 -0.19 17.54
N ILE A 46 -3.74 -0.96 16.50
CA ILE A 46 -5.13 -1.12 16.01
C ILE A 46 -6.04 -1.69 17.11
N THR A 47 -5.53 -2.59 17.96
CA THR A 47 -6.29 -3.15 19.08
C THR A 47 -6.74 -2.09 20.07
N GLU A 48 -5.82 -1.21 20.47
CA GLU A 48 -6.10 -0.11 21.39
C GLU A 48 -7.06 0.90 20.76
N PHE A 49 -6.86 1.24 19.49
CA PHE A 49 -7.73 2.16 18.76
C PHE A 49 -9.15 1.61 18.59
N ALA A 50 -9.32 0.35 18.19
CA ALA A 50 -10.63 -0.28 18.05
C ALA A 50 -11.38 -0.33 19.39
N LYS A 51 -10.67 -0.55 20.50
CA LYS A 51 -11.24 -0.46 21.86
C LYS A 51 -11.73 0.97 22.14
N LYS A 52 -10.90 1.98 21.84
CA LYS A 52 -11.25 3.40 22.06
C LYS A 52 -12.41 3.87 21.21
N LEU A 53 -12.53 3.42 19.96
CA LEU A 53 -13.68 3.68 19.10
C LEU A 53 -14.98 3.17 19.74
N ARG A 54 -14.95 1.97 20.32
CA ARG A 54 -16.11 1.38 21.00
C ARG A 54 -16.46 2.09 22.31
N GLU A 55 -15.46 2.48 23.09
CA GLU A 55 -15.63 3.17 24.37
C GLU A 55 -16.16 4.60 24.21
N LYS A 56 -15.85 5.28 23.10
CA LYS A 56 -16.14 6.70 22.90
C LYS A 56 -17.08 6.94 21.71
N PRO A 57 -18.39 7.08 21.94
CA PRO A 57 -19.38 7.30 20.87
C PRO A 57 -19.07 8.52 19.98
N LYS A 58 -18.57 9.62 20.56
CA LYS A 58 -18.15 10.81 19.79
C LYS A 58 -17.02 10.49 18.80
N LEU A 59 -16.07 9.63 19.19
CA LEU A 59 -14.98 9.23 18.31
C LEU A 59 -15.49 8.32 17.18
N ALA A 60 -16.44 7.43 17.47
CA ALA A 60 -17.10 6.61 16.46
C ALA A 60 -17.82 7.48 15.42
N GLN A 61 -18.58 8.48 15.88
CA GLN A 61 -19.29 9.41 14.99
C GLN A 61 -18.34 10.22 14.11
N ILE A 62 -17.22 10.73 14.66
CA ILE A 62 -16.19 11.43 13.88
C ILE A 62 -15.55 10.51 12.83
N ALA A 63 -15.37 9.22 13.14
CA ALA A 63 -14.89 8.23 12.18
C ALA A 63 -15.95 7.87 11.11
N GLY A 64 -17.22 8.25 11.30
CA GLY A 64 -18.33 7.93 10.40
C GLY A 64 -19.01 6.60 10.72
N PHE A 65 -18.97 6.17 11.99
CA PHE A 65 -19.68 4.99 12.48
C PHE A 65 -20.77 5.38 13.48
N GLU A 66 -21.84 4.60 13.50
CA GLU A 66 -22.88 4.70 14.52
C GLU A 66 -22.35 4.28 15.90
N ALA A 67 -22.91 4.86 16.95
CA ALA A 67 -22.61 4.45 18.32
C ALA A 67 -22.93 2.94 18.48
N ASN A 68 -22.01 2.18 19.06
CA ASN A 68 -22.06 0.72 19.21
C ASN A 68 -21.92 -0.13 17.92
N GLN A 69 -21.89 0.47 16.72
CA GLN A 69 -21.61 -0.23 15.46
C GLN A 69 -20.22 0.11 14.93
N THR A 70 -19.20 -0.14 15.75
CA THR A 70 -17.80 0.13 15.38
C THR A 70 -17.10 -1.13 14.86
N PRO A 71 -16.16 -1.00 13.92
CA PRO A 71 -15.38 -2.13 13.42
C PRO A 71 -14.60 -2.84 14.53
N ALA A 72 -14.49 -4.16 14.40
CA ALA A 72 -13.61 -4.96 15.25
C ALA A 72 -12.16 -4.86 14.75
N VAL A 73 -11.21 -5.30 15.58
CA VAL A 73 -9.78 -5.35 15.22
C VAL A 73 -9.53 -6.09 13.91
N SER A 74 -10.16 -7.25 13.73
CA SER A 74 -10.05 -8.05 12.50
C SER A 74 -10.56 -7.31 11.26
N THR A 75 -11.54 -6.42 11.42
CA THR A 75 -12.10 -5.64 10.31
C THR A 75 -11.11 -4.61 9.78
N PHE A 76 -10.28 -4.02 10.64
CA PHE A 76 -9.19 -3.13 10.22
C PHE A 76 -8.12 -3.89 9.43
N TYR A 77 -7.69 -5.05 9.93
CA TYR A 77 -6.73 -5.88 9.21
C TYR A 77 -7.28 -6.35 7.85
N LEU A 78 -8.56 -6.70 7.78
CA LEU A 78 -9.20 -7.06 6.53
C LEU A 78 -9.27 -5.89 5.53
N PHE A 79 -9.43 -4.65 6.01
CA PHE A 79 -9.35 -3.46 5.16
C PHE A 79 -7.92 -3.26 4.62
N ILE A 80 -6.90 -3.43 5.47
CA ILE A 80 -5.49 -3.38 5.04
C ILE A 80 -5.21 -4.46 4.01
N ASP A 81 -5.65 -5.70 4.25
CA ASP A 81 -5.46 -6.81 3.32
C ASP A 81 -6.09 -6.51 1.95
N ARG A 82 -7.28 -5.89 1.93
CA ARG A 82 -7.95 -5.46 0.69
C ARG A 82 -7.16 -4.38 -0.06
N LEU A 83 -6.61 -3.40 0.65
CA LEU A 83 -5.71 -2.41 0.06
C LEU A 83 -4.45 -3.06 -0.51
N GLU A 84 -3.87 -4.04 0.19
CA GLU A 84 -2.71 -4.80 -0.27
C GLU A 84 -3.02 -5.65 -1.51
N ASP A 85 -4.15 -6.35 -1.52
CA ASP A 85 -4.54 -7.27 -2.58
C ASP A 85 -5.06 -6.54 -3.85
N GLY A 86 -5.58 -5.32 -3.70
CA GLY A 86 -6.07 -4.49 -4.80
C GLY A 86 -7.50 -4.79 -5.20
N GLU A 87 -7.82 -4.54 -6.48
CA GLU A 87 -9.17 -4.74 -7.01
C GLU A 87 -9.66 -6.17 -6.77
N TYR A 88 -10.91 -6.27 -6.35
CA TYR A 88 -11.53 -7.54 -6.01
C TYR A 88 -11.54 -8.47 -7.23
N LYS A 89 -10.81 -9.58 -7.09
CA LYS A 89 -10.84 -10.69 -8.03
C LYS A 89 -11.48 -11.88 -7.34
N LYS A 90 -12.38 -12.58 -8.05
CA LYS A 90 -12.88 -13.89 -7.58
C LYS A 90 -11.67 -14.79 -7.37
N ASN A 91 -11.69 -15.60 -6.30
CA ASN A 91 -10.61 -16.52 -6.01
C ASN A 91 -10.40 -17.45 -7.21
N GLN A 92 -9.34 -17.21 -7.99
CA GLN A 92 -8.89 -18.11 -9.04
C GLN A 92 -7.82 -19.03 -8.44
N THR A 93 -7.82 -20.29 -8.85
CA THR A 93 -7.00 -21.37 -8.28
C THR A 93 -5.48 -21.09 -8.32
N ASN A 94 -5.02 -20.16 -9.17
CA ASN A 94 -3.59 -19.86 -9.37
C ASN A 94 -3.18 -18.43 -8.94
N GLN A 95 -4.05 -17.65 -8.28
CA GLN A 95 -3.69 -16.31 -7.83
C GLN A 95 -3.35 -16.29 -6.34
N VAL A 96 -2.09 -16.00 -6.01
CA VAL A 96 -1.65 -15.75 -4.64
C VAL A 96 -1.92 -14.31 -4.26
N LYS A 97 -2.65 -14.10 -3.16
CA LYS A 97 -2.94 -12.78 -2.62
C LYS A 97 -1.68 -12.18 -1.98
N LEU A 98 -1.45 -10.89 -2.19
CA LEU A 98 -0.26 -10.22 -1.65
C LEU A 98 -0.28 -10.22 -0.11
N SER A 99 -1.46 -10.03 0.48
CA SER A 99 -1.68 -10.12 1.93
C SER A 99 -1.34 -11.50 2.50
N SER A 100 -1.49 -12.56 1.70
CA SER A 100 -1.14 -13.94 2.09
C SER A 100 0.37 -14.17 2.13
N LEU A 101 1.12 -13.53 1.23
CA LEU A 101 2.59 -13.59 1.24
C LEU A 101 3.17 -12.93 2.50
N ARG A 102 2.61 -11.77 2.90
CA ARG A 102 3.01 -11.07 4.13
C ARG A 102 2.74 -11.89 5.39
N LYS A 103 1.61 -12.60 5.43
CA LYS A 103 1.20 -13.44 6.57
C LYS A 103 1.89 -14.80 6.59
N GLY A 104 2.53 -15.19 5.48
CA GLY A 104 3.27 -16.43 5.39
C GLY A 104 4.43 -16.48 6.38
N LYS A 105 4.80 -17.70 6.81
CA LYS A 105 6.02 -17.89 7.60
C LYS A 105 7.21 -17.45 6.77
N GLN A 106 7.93 -16.44 7.23
CA GLN A 106 9.17 -16.01 6.60
C GLN A 106 10.24 -17.08 6.81
N ARG A 107 10.49 -17.91 5.79
CA ARG A 107 11.48 -19.01 5.83
C ARG A 107 12.91 -18.52 5.51
N ARG A 108 13.21 -17.24 5.76
CA ARG A 108 14.51 -16.66 5.41
C ARG A 108 15.55 -17.08 6.42
N ASN A 109 16.68 -17.63 5.95
CA ASN A 109 17.84 -17.86 6.78
C ASN A 109 18.73 -16.60 6.80
N LEU A 110 18.43 -15.67 7.71
CA LEU A 110 19.11 -14.37 7.80
C LEU A 110 20.64 -14.48 7.97
N LYS A 111 21.13 -15.58 8.56
CA LYS A 111 22.57 -15.81 8.75
C LYS A 111 23.25 -16.15 7.41
N GLU A 112 22.68 -17.07 6.64
CA GLU A 112 23.21 -17.44 5.32
C GLU A 112 23.09 -16.28 4.32
N GLU A 113 21.97 -15.54 4.33
CA GLU A 113 21.81 -14.38 3.44
C GLU A 113 22.83 -13.27 3.73
N LYS A 114 23.16 -13.02 5.01
CA LYS A 114 24.22 -12.07 5.37
C LYS A 114 25.60 -12.55 4.92
N ALA A 115 25.93 -13.82 5.16
CA ALA A 115 27.20 -14.40 4.71
C ALA A 115 27.36 -14.34 3.18
N ASN A 116 26.28 -14.60 2.42
CA ASN A 116 26.29 -14.48 0.97
C ASN A 116 26.41 -13.03 0.49
N ARG A 117 25.75 -12.07 1.14
CA ARG A 117 25.93 -10.63 0.85
C ARG A 117 27.35 -10.16 1.09
N GLU A 118 27.99 -10.60 2.18
CA GLU A 118 29.38 -10.23 2.48
C GLU A 118 30.38 -10.82 1.49
N LYS A 119 30.17 -12.07 1.06
CA LYS A 119 30.97 -12.70 0.00
C LYS A 119 30.80 -12.01 -1.37
N GLY A 120 29.59 -11.52 -1.68
CA GLY A 120 29.28 -10.85 -2.96
C GLY A 120 29.64 -9.36 -3.04
N LYS A 121 30.00 -8.70 -1.93
CA LYS A 121 30.26 -7.24 -1.89
C LYS A 121 31.32 -6.78 -2.89
N LYS A 122 32.39 -7.57 -3.11
CA LYS A 122 33.46 -7.21 -4.06
C LYS A 122 32.98 -7.22 -5.52
N GLN A 123 32.23 -8.25 -5.91
CA GLN A 123 31.67 -8.35 -7.27
C GLN A 123 30.60 -7.27 -7.56
N VAL A 124 29.80 -6.89 -6.56
CA VAL A 124 28.77 -5.84 -6.72
C VAL A 124 29.39 -4.45 -6.88
N LEU A 125 30.50 -4.16 -6.19
CA LEU A 125 31.22 -2.90 -6.33
C LEU A 125 31.89 -2.77 -7.71
N GLU A 126 32.48 -3.85 -8.22
CA GLU A 126 33.12 -3.88 -9.55
C GLU A 126 32.12 -3.74 -10.71
N GLN A 127 30.84 -4.08 -10.50
CA GLN A 127 29.79 -4.05 -11.53
C GLN A 127 28.73 -2.96 -11.30
N ALA A 128 28.91 -2.09 -10.31
CA ALA A 128 27.92 -1.10 -9.90
C ALA A 128 27.52 -0.16 -11.05
N ASP A 129 28.50 0.28 -11.85
CA ASP A 129 28.27 1.15 -13.00
C ASP A 129 27.43 0.44 -14.07
N THR A 130 27.72 -0.85 -14.34
CA THR A 130 26.99 -1.66 -15.31
C THR A 130 25.55 -1.94 -14.86
N ILE A 131 25.33 -2.18 -13.56
CA ILE A 131 23.99 -2.36 -13.00
C ILE A 131 23.16 -1.09 -13.15
N THR A 132 23.77 0.07 -12.91
CA THR A 132 23.11 1.38 -13.01
C THR A 132 22.74 1.70 -14.47
N GLU A 133 23.64 1.43 -15.42
CA GLU A 133 23.35 1.59 -16.85
C GLU A 133 22.28 0.64 -17.37
N ASN A 134 22.32 -0.63 -16.97
CA ASN A 134 21.29 -1.60 -17.32
C ASN A 134 19.92 -1.18 -16.78
N LEU A 135 19.87 -0.73 -15.52
CA LEU A 135 18.64 -0.21 -14.93
C LEU A 135 18.13 1.01 -15.71
N LYS A 136 19.00 1.97 -16.02
CA LYS A 136 18.63 3.13 -16.84
C LYS A 136 18.04 2.71 -18.19
N ASN A 137 18.67 1.76 -18.88
CA ASN A 137 18.22 1.28 -20.18
C ASN A 137 16.87 0.56 -20.09
N GLU A 138 16.66 -0.26 -19.06
CA GLU A 138 15.36 -0.88 -18.78
C GLU A 138 14.27 0.16 -18.52
N LEU A 139 14.57 1.22 -17.77
CA LEU A 139 13.62 2.30 -17.49
C LEU A 139 13.24 3.08 -18.75
N ILE A 140 14.22 3.38 -19.61
CA ILE A 140 13.97 4.04 -20.90
C ILE A 140 13.12 3.13 -21.79
N ALA A 141 13.42 1.83 -21.83
CA ALA A 141 12.64 0.88 -22.62
C ALA A 141 11.18 0.75 -22.13
N GLN A 142 10.95 0.90 -20.83
CA GLN A 142 9.62 0.81 -20.19
C GLN A 142 8.96 2.17 -19.96
N GLU A 143 9.48 3.26 -20.52
CA GLU A 143 8.99 4.63 -20.25
C GLU A 143 7.48 4.77 -20.52
N ASN A 144 6.98 4.07 -21.53
CA ASN A 144 5.57 4.10 -21.92
C ASN A 144 4.71 3.01 -21.25
N GLU A 145 5.30 2.09 -20.48
CA GLU A 145 4.55 1.06 -19.77
C GLU A 145 3.82 1.66 -18.56
N PRO A 146 2.56 1.28 -18.30
CA PRO A 146 1.86 1.73 -17.12
C PRO A 146 2.54 1.19 -15.86
N ARG A 147 2.62 2.03 -14.83
CA ARG A 147 3.11 1.59 -13.51
C ARG A 147 2.33 0.37 -13.02
N PRO A 148 3.00 -0.63 -12.44
CA PRO A 148 2.34 -1.80 -11.90
C PRO A 148 1.36 -1.37 -10.80
N GLN A 149 0.15 -1.93 -10.85
CA GLN A 149 -0.91 -1.62 -9.91
C GLN A 149 -0.73 -2.37 -8.59
N ASP A 150 0.36 -2.06 -7.89
CA ASP A 150 0.71 -2.65 -6.61
C ASP A 150 0.13 -1.83 -5.43
N TYR A 151 0.50 -2.23 -4.22
CA TYR A 151 0.05 -1.56 -2.99
C TYR A 151 0.57 -0.12 -2.90
N LEU A 152 1.82 0.13 -3.29
CA LEU A 152 2.43 1.47 -3.25
C LEU A 152 1.72 2.41 -4.20
N TYR A 153 1.49 1.99 -5.45
CA TYR A 153 0.73 2.74 -6.44
C TYR A 153 -0.65 3.16 -5.92
N ARG A 154 -1.35 2.27 -5.20
CA ARG A 154 -2.65 2.58 -4.58
C ARG A 154 -2.53 3.65 -3.49
N LEU A 155 -1.55 3.54 -2.59
CA LEU A 155 -1.32 4.55 -1.54
C LEU A 155 -0.93 5.92 -2.13
N GLU A 156 -0.04 5.93 -3.12
CA GLU A 156 0.38 7.15 -3.83
C GLU A 156 -0.80 7.82 -4.52
N ASN A 157 -1.66 7.05 -5.19
CA ASN A 157 -2.87 7.58 -5.81
C ASN A 157 -3.84 8.18 -4.80
N LEU A 158 -4.06 7.51 -3.66
CA LEU A 158 -4.86 8.06 -2.57
C LEU A 158 -4.25 9.38 -2.05
N LEU A 159 -2.93 9.42 -1.85
CA LEU A 159 -2.21 10.62 -1.42
C LEU A 159 -2.34 11.75 -2.43
N MET A 160 -2.17 11.47 -3.73
CA MET A 160 -2.33 12.47 -4.78
C MET A 160 -3.73 13.05 -4.79
N LYS A 161 -4.75 12.19 -4.78
CA LYS A 161 -6.15 12.62 -4.86
C LYS A 161 -6.60 13.40 -3.63
N LEU A 162 -6.21 12.97 -2.44
CA LEU A 162 -6.71 13.53 -1.19
C LEU A 162 -5.91 14.75 -0.70
N ALA A 163 -4.59 14.73 -0.89
CA ALA A 163 -3.71 15.75 -0.32
C ALA A 163 -3.05 16.59 -1.40
N VAL A 164 -2.36 16.00 -2.36
CA VAL A 164 -1.42 16.76 -3.22
C VAL A 164 -2.15 17.60 -4.27
N ILE A 165 -3.08 17.02 -5.06
CA ILE A 165 -3.85 17.79 -6.07
C ILE A 165 -4.65 18.92 -5.39
N PRO A 166 -5.43 18.66 -4.32
CA PRO A 166 -6.17 19.73 -3.65
C PRO A 166 -5.26 20.81 -3.04
N SER A 167 -4.06 20.43 -2.57
CA SER A 167 -3.08 21.39 -2.05
C SER A 167 -2.49 22.26 -3.15
N ALA A 168 -2.19 21.68 -4.31
CA ALA A 168 -1.73 22.42 -5.50
C ALA A 168 -2.76 23.45 -5.95
N GLN A 169 -4.03 23.03 -6.06
CA GLN A 169 -5.15 23.89 -6.45
C GLN A 169 -5.38 25.05 -5.47
N LYS A 170 -5.08 24.83 -4.18
CA LYS A 170 -5.16 25.85 -3.13
C LYS A 170 -3.91 26.74 -3.05
N GLY A 171 -2.92 26.53 -3.92
CA GLY A 171 -1.66 27.27 -3.92
C GLY A 171 -0.71 26.91 -2.76
N LEU A 172 -0.99 25.84 -2.01
CA LEU A 172 -0.18 25.43 -0.85
C LEU A 172 1.19 24.84 -1.23
N LEU A 173 1.33 24.38 -2.48
CA LEU A 173 2.60 23.87 -3.02
C LEU A 173 3.48 24.97 -3.66
N GLY A 174 3.05 26.24 -3.57
CA GLY A 174 3.75 27.36 -4.18
C GLY A 174 3.71 27.33 -5.71
N ASN A 175 4.82 27.71 -6.36
CA ASN A 175 4.89 27.76 -7.81
C ASN A 175 5.20 26.38 -8.40
N LEU A 176 4.18 25.76 -9.00
CA LEU A 176 4.30 24.45 -9.65
C LEU A 176 5.35 24.41 -10.77
N LYS A 177 5.64 25.54 -11.45
CA LYS A 177 6.69 25.61 -12.49
C LYS A 177 8.12 25.59 -11.92
N LYS A 178 8.28 25.81 -10.61
CA LYS A 178 9.58 25.79 -9.91
C LYS A 178 9.63 24.69 -8.85
N LEU A 179 8.72 23.71 -8.91
CA LEU A 179 8.66 22.62 -7.95
C LEU A 179 9.83 21.64 -8.19
N ILE A 180 10.68 21.48 -7.19
CA ILE A 180 11.73 20.46 -7.20
C ILE A 180 11.14 19.21 -6.55
N ILE A 181 11.15 18.11 -7.30
CA ILE A 181 10.67 16.81 -6.84
C ILE A 181 11.91 15.94 -6.60
N SER A 182 11.97 15.29 -5.44
CA SER A 182 13.01 14.31 -5.11
C SER A 182 12.33 13.00 -4.75
N GLY A 183 12.82 11.91 -5.32
CA GLY A 183 12.33 10.55 -5.06
C GLY A 183 13.50 9.61 -4.85
N ASP A 184 13.30 8.58 -4.03
CA ASP A 184 14.30 7.56 -3.69
C ASP A 184 14.29 6.36 -4.66
N GLY A 185 13.49 6.43 -5.74
CA GLY A 185 13.38 5.36 -6.73
C GLY A 185 12.51 4.18 -6.31
N SER A 186 11.78 4.26 -5.18
CA SER A 186 10.95 3.15 -4.68
C SER A 186 9.82 2.70 -5.63
N ALA A 187 9.40 3.56 -6.57
CA ALA A 187 8.38 3.24 -7.57
C ALA A 187 8.91 2.38 -8.74
N LEU A 188 10.20 2.03 -8.74
CA LEU A 188 10.80 1.18 -9.76
C LEU A 188 10.54 -0.29 -9.44
N VAL A 189 9.63 -0.91 -10.19
CA VAL A 189 9.48 -2.37 -10.15
C VAL A 189 10.61 -3.00 -10.94
N LEU A 190 11.69 -3.29 -10.22
CA LEU A 190 12.76 -4.16 -10.69
C LEU A 190 12.17 -5.56 -10.90
N ARG A 191 12.05 -5.98 -12.17
CA ARG A 191 11.88 -7.40 -12.49
C ARG A 191 13.19 -8.11 -12.19
N PHE A 192 13.47 -8.37 -10.91
CA PHE A 192 14.56 -9.27 -10.57
C PHE A 192 14.31 -10.60 -11.27
N ILE A 193 15.18 -10.93 -12.21
CA ILE A 193 15.19 -12.20 -12.92
C ILE A 193 15.23 -13.30 -11.86
N ASN A 194 14.10 -13.96 -11.63
CA ASN A 194 14.04 -15.20 -10.87
C ASN A 194 14.72 -16.31 -11.70
N ASN A 195 16.05 -16.29 -11.79
CA ASN A 195 16.86 -17.40 -12.28
C ASN A 195 16.96 -18.51 -11.21
N ALA A 196 15.84 -18.82 -10.57
CA ALA A 196 15.74 -19.84 -9.52
C ALA A 196 14.60 -20.82 -9.77
N GLN A 197 14.34 -21.20 -11.03
CA GLN A 197 13.59 -22.41 -11.36
C GLN A 197 13.99 -23.00 -12.72
N VAL A 198 15.18 -23.59 -12.83
CA VAL A 198 15.42 -24.81 -13.63
C VAL A 198 16.60 -25.58 -13.02
N ARG A 199 16.37 -26.30 -11.92
CA ARG A 199 17.12 -27.52 -11.57
C ARG A 199 16.18 -28.44 -10.78
N LYS A 200 15.27 -29.08 -11.52
CA LYS A 200 14.80 -30.42 -11.16
C LYS A 200 15.60 -31.38 -12.04
N SER A 201 16.56 -32.05 -11.42
CA SER A 201 17.12 -33.33 -11.83
C SER A 201 16.92 -34.27 -10.65
#